data_AF-A0A270BX35-F1
#
_entry.id   AF-A0A270BX35-F1
#
_cell.length_a   1.000
_cell.length_b   1.000
_cell.length_c   1.000
_cell.angle_alpha   90.00
_cell.angle_beta   90.00
_cell.angle_gamma   90.00
#
_symmetry.space_group_name_H-M   'P 1'
#
loop_
_entity.id
_entity.type
_entity.pdbx_description
1 polymer ?
#
loop_
_entity_poly.entity_id
_entity_poly.type
_entity_poly.pdbx_seq_one_letter_code
_entity_poly.pdbx_strand_id
1 'polypeptide(L)'
;MVHRREQAEKDNAMQDQDEVIVGYLIQREDAEGELSFWEPRNEWQEDPNEGKLYEKVEEAEADAKALQAGDDATITVELVFEADEDEDWDDEDEAEAPKA
;
A
#
# COMPACT_ATOMS: atom_id res chain seq x y z
N MET A 1 -20.43 39.68 -12.30
CA MET A 1 -20.75 39.11 -10.97
C MET A 1 -22.16 38.53 -11.08
N VAL A 2 -22.52 37.32 -10.65
CA VAL A 2 -21.83 36.11 -10.12
C VAL A 2 -22.83 34.93 -10.25
N HIS A 3 -22.48 33.64 -10.35
CA HIS A 3 -21.20 32.93 -10.34
C HIS A 3 -21.10 31.96 -11.53
N ARG A 4 -19.88 31.57 -11.90
CA ARG A 4 -19.56 30.31 -12.59
C ARG A 4 -19.56 29.19 -11.53
N ARG A 5 -20.51 28.25 -11.59
CA ARG A 5 -20.42 26.97 -10.84
C ARG A 5 -19.84 25.89 -11.76
N GLU A 6 -18.56 26.07 -12.08
CA GLU A 6 -17.67 24.92 -12.30
C GLU A 6 -17.43 24.31 -10.91
N GLN A 7 -18.18 23.27 -10.59
CA GLN A 7 -18.00 22.44 -9.39
C GLN A 7 -18.65 21.06 -9.61
N ALA A 8 -18.35 20.49 -10.78
CA ALA A 8 -18.12 19.06 -10.86
C ALA A 8 -16.69 18.78 -10.32
N GLU A 9 -16.33 17.49 -10.20
CA GLU A 9 -14.93 17.02 -10.10
C GLU A 9 -14.15 17.26 -8.79
N LYS A 10 -14.81 17.42 -7.61
CA LYS A 10 -14.09 17.43 -6.30
C LYS A 10 -14.73 16.68 -5.11
N ASP A 11 -15.72 15.82 -5.37
CA ASP A 11 -16.23 14.84 -4.39
C ASP A 11 -16.11 13.39 -4.93
N ASN A 12 -15.24 13.17 -5.91
CA ASN A 12 -14.85 11.84 -6.40
C ASN A 12 -13.45 11.48 -5.88
N ALA A 13 -13.33 11.47 -4.55
CA ALA A 13 -12.10 11.16 -3.79
C ALA A 13 -12.43 10.66 -2.37
N MET A 14 -13.60 10.02 -2.24
CA MET A 14 -14.05 9.25 -1.07
C MET A 14 -14.82 8.03 -1.60
N GLN A 15 -14.14 7.23 -2.43
CA GLN A 15 -14.62 5.90 -2.83
C GLN A 15 -14.23 4.82 -1.81
N ASP A 16 -13.63 5.21 -0.69
CA ASP A 16 -13.32 4.43 0.51
C ASP A 16 -14.62 3.94 1.19
N GLN A 17 -15.35 3.06 0.51
CA GLN A 17 -16.57 2.41 1.01
C GLN A 17 -16.22 0.96 1.33
N ASP A 18 -15.98 0.72 2.63
CA ASP A 18 -16.02 -0.58 3.29
C ASP A 18 -14.81 -1.54 3.10
N GLU A 19 -13.69 -1.10 2.52
CA GLU A 19 -12.41 -1.86 2.55
C GLU A 19 -11.93 -2.14 3.99
N VAL A 20 -12.02 -3.40 4.43
CA VAL A 20 -11.68 -3.81 5.80
C VAL A 20 -10.17 -3.95 5.93
N ILE A 21 -9.50 -3.00 6.60
CA ILE A 21 -8.06 -3.12 6.92
C ILE A 21 -7.85 -4.29 7.90
N VAL A 22 -7.22 -5.38 7.43
CA VAL A 22 -6.85 -6.54 8.26
C VAL A 22 -5.54 -6.32 9.03
N GLY A 23 -4.70 -5.39 8.58
CA GLY A 23 -3.52 -4.98 9.32
C GLY A 23 -2.58 -4.09 8.53
N TYR A 24 -1.34 -4.03 8.99
CA TYR A 24 -0.26 -3.21 8.43
C TYR A 24 0.99 -4.05 8.26
N LEU A 25 1.66 -3.93 7.11
CA LEU A 25 2.99 -4.52 6.86
C LEU A 25 4.04 -3.42 6.84
N ILE A 26 5.30 -3.78 7.10
CA ILE A 26 6.44 -2.88 6.89
C ILE A 26 7.18 -3.39 5.66
N GLN A 27 7.19 -2.59 4.59
CA GLN A 27 7.98 -2.85 3.40
C GLN A 27 9.29 -2.04 3.43
N ARG A 28 10.29 -2.53 2.71
CA ARG A 28 11.50 -1.82 2.33
C ARG A 28 11.63 -1.86 0.82
N GLU A 29 11.80 -0.71 0.19
CA GLU A 29 12.20 -0.54 -1.20
C GLU A 29 13.69 -0.17 -1.23
N ASP A 30 14.50 -1.00 -1.88
CA ASP A 30 15.94 -0.74 -2.02
C ASP A 30 16.28 0.13 -3.26
N ALA A 31 17.59 0.31 -3.51
CA ALA A 31 18.07 1.17 -4.58
C ALA A 31 17.83 0.62 -6.01
N GLU A 32 17.50 -0.67 -6.14
CA GLU A 32 17.12 -1.31 -7.41
C GLU A 32 15.58 -1.33 -7.59
N GLY A 33 14.84 -0.97 -6.53
CA GLY A 33 13.37 -0.97 -6.48
C GLY A 33 12.79 -2.31 -6.05
N GLU A 34 13.61 -3.22 -5.50
CA GLU A 34 13.13 -4.50 -5.00
C GLU A 34 12.44 -4.29 -3.65
N LEU A 35 11.25 -4.91 -3.50
CA LEU A 35 10.46 -4.83 -2.27
C LEU A 35 10.77 -6.02 -1.35
N SER A 36 10.91 -5.74 -0.06
CA SER A 36 11.02 -6.77 0.98
C SER A 36 10.17 -6.43 2.21
N PHE A 37 9.62 -7.42 2.90
CA PHE A 37 8.71 -7.27 4.02
C PHE A 37 9.38 -7.65 5.35
N TRP A 38 9.19 -6.87 6.41
CA TRP A 38 9.88 -7.10 7.68
C TRP A 38 9.24 -8.24 8.50
N GLU A 39 10.03 -9.23 8.91
CA GLU A 39 9.65 -10.21 9.94
C GLU A 39 10.72 -10.24 11.05
N PRO A 40 10.37 -10.01 12.33
CA PRO A 40 11.37 -9.84 13.40
C PRO A 40 12.11 -11.12 13.84
N ARG A 41 11.83 -12.29 13.27
CA ARG A 41 12.57 -13.55 13.53
C ARG A 41 13.48 -13.94 12.37
N ASN A 42 13.14 -13.56 11.14
CA ASN A 42 13.83 -13.94 9.90
C ASN A 42 14.36 -12.75 9.07
N GLU A 43 14.18 -11.51 9.56
CA GLU A 43 14.55 -10.24 8.91
C GLU A 43 13.69 -9.96 7.66
N TRP A 44 14.26 -9.42 6.58
CA TRP A 44 13.53 -9.04 5.37
C TRP A 44 13.18 -10.27 4.51
N GLN A 45 11.89 -10.47 4.22
CA GLN A 45 11.35 -11.53 3.36
C GLN A 45 10.98 -10.97 1.98
N GLU A 46 11.03 -11.79 0.94
CA GLU A 46 10.51 -11.42 -0.39
C GLU A 46 8.98 -11.55 -0.44
N ASP A 47 8.41 -12.49 0.31
CA ASP A 47 6.97 -12.76 0.38
C ASP A 47 6.24 -11.87 1.41
N PRO A 48 5.17 -11.13 1.04
CA PRO A 48 4.38 -10.32 1.98
C PRO A 48 3.69 -11.16 3.06
N ASN A 49 3.31 -12.40 2.72
CA ASN A 49 2.68 -13.35 3.63
C ASN A 49 3.65 -13.89 4.70
N GLU A 50 4.96 -13.78 4.49
CA GLU A 50 5.97 -14.12 5.51
C GLU A 50 6.37 -12.89 6.35
N GLY A 51 5.98 -11.68 5.96
CA GLY A 51 6.11 -10.47 6.75
C GLY A 51 5.27 -10.50 8.04
N LYS A 52 5.68 -9.73 9.05
CA LYS A 52 4.89 -9.56 10.27
C LYS A 52 3.72 -8.60 10.00
N LEU A 53 2.51 -9.14 9.99
CA LEU A 53 1.28 -8.34 10.02
C LEU A 53 1.09 -7.71 11.42
N TYR A 54 0.92 -6.39 11.46
CA TYR A 54 0.64 -5.61 12.67
C TYR A 54 -0.85 -5.26 12.73
N GLU A 55 -1.48 -5.43 13.89
CA GLU A 55 -2.88 -5.01 14.10
C GLU A 55 -3.04 -3.49 14.26
N LYS A 56 -1.94 -2.74 14.51
CA LYS A 56 -1.97 -1.29 14.74
C LYS A 56 -0.87 -0.57 13.97
N VAL A 57 -1.26 0.51 13.28
CA VAL A 57 -0.36 1.42 12.58
C VAL A 57 0.73 1.98 13.50
N GLU A 58 0.39 2.35 14.75
CA GLU A 58 1.36 2.91 15.71
C GLU A 58 2.52 1.94 16.04
N GLU A 59 2.26 0.63 16.02
CA GLU A 59 3.28 -0.39 16.27
C GLU A 59 4.12 -0.65 15.01
N ALA A 60 3.49 -0.62 13.83
CA ALA A 60 4.19 -0.73 12.55
C ALA A 60 5.09 0.48 12.29
N GLU A 61 4.59 1.71 12.50
CA GLU A 61 5.37 2.95 12.35
C GLU A 61 6.54 3.03 13.34
N ALA A 62 6.37 2.54 14.56
CA ALA A 62 7.44 2.51 15.56
C ALA A 62 8.60 1.59 15.13
N ASP A 63 8.28 0.38 14.67
CA ASP A 63 9.28 -0.57 14.15
C ASP A 63 9.88 -0.07 12.82
N ALA A 64 9.07 0.39 11.87
CA ALA A 64 9.52 0.94 10.59
C ALA A 64 10.51 2.10 10.78
N LYS A 65 10.21 3.02 11.69
CA LYS A 65 11.10 4.14 12.04
C LYS A 65 12.39 3.70 12.74
N ALA A 66 12.35 2.61 13.51
CA ALA A 66 13.54 2.03 14.12
C ALA A 66 14.46 1.39 13.06
N LEU A 67 13.88 0.72 12.06
CA LEU A 67 14.59 0.11 10.93
C LEU A 67 15.17 1.19 10.00
N GLN A 68 14.40 2.22 9.65
CA GLN A 68 14.81 3.34 8.80
C GLN A 68 16.01 4.13 9.38
N ALA A 69 16.23 4.08 10.70
CA ALA A 69 17.39 4.71 11.33
C ALA A 69 18.70 3.92 11.16
N GLY A 70 18.63 2.66 10.69
CA GLY A 70 19.76 1.77 10.47
C GLY A 70 19.97 1.30 9.03
N ASP A 71 19.04 1.64 8.11
CA ASP A 71 19.06 1.26 6.70
C ASP A 71 19.00 2.53 5.81
N ASP A 72 19.62 2.48 4.62
CA ASP A 72 19.65 3.57 3.63
C ASP A 72 18.48 3.45 2.63
N ALA A 73 17.84 2.28 2.57
CA ALA A 73 16.65 1.99 1.78
C ALA A 73 15.39 2.73 2.30
N THR A 74 14.37 2.85 1.45
CA THR A 74 13.09 3.49 1.82
C THR A 74 12.23 2.49 2.58
N ILE A 75 11.88 2.77 3.83
CA ILE A 75 11.04 1.89 4.65
C ILE A 75 9.68 2.56 4.91
N THR A 76 8.60 1.92 4.49
CA THR A 76 7.21 2.40 4.59
C THR A 76 6.31 1.38 5.26
N VAL A 77 5.17 1.87 5.76
CA VAL A 77 4.09 1.03 6.30
C VAL A 77 3.01 0.92 5.24
N GLU A 78 2.73 -0.29 4.79
CA GLU A 78 1.66 -0.63 3.85
C GLU A 78 0.39 -1.01 4.62
N LEU A 79 -0.78 -0.68 4.08
CA LEU A 79 -2.06 -1.15 4.59
C LEU A 79 -2.43 -2.46 3.89
N VAL A 80 -2.77 -3.48 4.67
CA VAL A 80 -3.29 -4.74 4.13
C VAL A 80 -4.80 -4.74 4.32
N PHE A 81 -5.52 -4.92 3.22
CA PHE A 81 -6.98 -5.01 3.17
C PHE A 81 -7.42 -6.48 3.16
N GLU A 82 -8.60 -6.77 3.71
CA GLU A 82 -9.28 -8.05 3.48
C GLU A 82 -9.52 -8.16 1.99
N ALA A 83 -9.05 -9.24 1.36
CA ALA A 83 -9.46 -9.55 0.00
C ALA A 83 -10.96 -9.89 0.06
N ASP A 84 -11.80 -8.95 -0.38
CA ASP A 84 -13.24 -9.16 -0.45
C ASP A 84 -13.48 -10.38 -1.36
N GLU A 85 -14.23 -11.38 -0.88
CA GLU A 85 -14.39 -12.66 -1.63
C GLU A 85 -15.13 -12.46 -2.97
N ASP A 86 -15.72 -11.28 -3.19
CA ASP A 86 -16.39 -10.86 -4.43
C ASP A 86 -15.55 -9.87 -5.29
N GLU A 87 -14.34 -9.46 -4.88
CA GLU A 87 -13.43 -8.64 -5.71
C GLU A 87 -12.57 -9.51 -6.66
N ASP A 88 -13.04 -9.61 -7.90
CA ASP A 88 -12.24 -10.09 -9.04
C ASP A 88 -11.19 -9.01 -9.37
N TRP A 89 -9.97 -9.18 -8.84
CA TRP A 89 -8.81 -8.32 -9.12
C TRP A 89 -8.34 -8.52 -10.57
N ASP A 90 -9.10 -7.92 -11.50
CA ASP A 90 -8.83 -7.91 -12.94
C ASP A 90 -7.62 -7.01 -13.24
N ASP A 91 -6.42 -7.60 -13.15
CA ASP A 91 -5.14 -7.03 -13.58
C ASP A 91 -5.08 -6.93 -15.12
N GLU A 92 -6.04 -6.22 -15.73
CA GLU A 92 -6.08 -5.95 -17.18
C GLU A 92 -5.28 -4.67 -17.51
N ASP A 93 -3.96 -4.67 -17.25
CA ASP A 93 -3.02 -3.76 -17.92
C ASP A 93 -2.77 -4.22 -19.37
N GLU A 94 -3.84 -4.42 -20.16
CA GLU A 94 -3.71 -4.68 -21.61
C GLU A 94 -3.52 -3.36 -22.38
N ALA A 95 -2.33 -2.80 -22.23
CA ALA A 95 -1.89 -1.59 -22.90
C ALA A 95 -1.56 -1.79 -24.40
N GLU A 96 -2.52 -2.17 -25.25
CA GLU A 96 -2.36 -2.12 -26.71
C GLU A 96 -3.47 -1.34 -27.45
N ALA A 97 -3.19 -0.06 -27.71
CA ALA A 97 -3.85 0.65 -28.80
C ALA A 97 -3.13 0.39 -30.14
N PRO A 98 -3.81 -0.20 -31.14
CA PRO A 98 -3.55 0.17 -32.52
C PRO A 98 -4.79 0.75 -33.20
N LYS A 99 -4.61 1.92 -33.82
CA LYS A 99 -5.60 2.50 -34.73
C LYS A 99 -5.72 1.66 -36.01
N ALA A 100 -6.94 1.51 -36.50
CA ALA A 100 -7.25 1.26 -37.91
C ALA A 100 -8.51 2.04 -38.32
#